data_AF-A0A7S0FRU6-F1
#
_entry.id   AF-A0A7S0FRU6-F1
#
_cell.length_a   1.000
_cell.length_b   1.000
_cell.length_c   1.000
_cell.angle_alpha   90.00
_cell.angle_beta   90.00
_cell.angle_gamma   90.00
#
_symmetry.space_group_name_H-M   'P 1'
#
loop_
_entity.id
_entity.type
_entity.pdbx_description
1 polymer ?
#
loop_
_entity_poly.entity_id
_entity_poly.type
_entity_poly.pdbx_seq_one_letter_code
_entity_poly.pdbx_strand_id
1 'polypeptide(L)'
;GIQPLTLCWGSAVQKLTGHQEQFVWEAEFQRAPGFTPGADSNVLQQGPMTLKEARQGCGNLPACQGFTVLGAGGAGGPIPVAFVGAWGAPGEQFRPDAEAFQRVRPQRLSTIEAVLFLVFSVMTCVATLLLLLLVAGHGPLILLNKTTIEYNYAVKENPYDCGSKFANVEQTFGRIGLDWLLPVEPWQLLTDGIAYPPYIDEHLGTMGGSLETPEGRWAARYCVQPPKPQAELQTMLRVGPDRPLGFAQLFSCSS
;
A
#
# COMPACT_ATOMS: atom_id res chain seq x y z
N GLY A 1 -18.80 13.43 13.34
CA GLY A 1 -19.34 13.02 12.05
C GLY A 1 -18.18 12.82 11.10
N ILE A 2 -17.88 11.58 10.74
CA ILE A 2 -16.75 11.23 9.88
C ILE A 2 -17.36 10.94 8.50
N GLN A 3 -17.09 11.78 7.51
CA GLN A 3 -17.47 11.49 6.13
C GLN A 3 -16.41 10.59 5.48
N PRO A 4 -16.81 9.55 4.72
CA PRO A 4 -15.86 8.65 4.07
C PRO A 4 -15.17 9.32 2.87
N LEU A 5 -13.83 9.26 2.88
CA LEU A 5 -12.90 9.73 1.84
C LEU A 5 -12.89 8.83 0.58
N THR A 6 -14.05 8.41 0.07
CA THR A 6 -14.13 7.42 -1.04
C THR A 6 -14.44 8.00 -2.42
N LEU A 7 -14.47 9.32 -2.64
CA LEU A 7 -15.03 9.91 -3.87
C LEU A 7 -14.12 10.76 -4.77
N CYS A 8 -12.79 10.74 -4.64
CA CYS A 8 -11.90 11.51 -5.53
C CYS A 8 -11.10 10.72 -6.58
N TRP A 9 -11.13 9.40 -6.59
CA TRP A 9 -10.36 8.62 -7.57
C TRP A 9 -11.09 8.41 -8.91
N GLY A 10 -12.42 8.54 -8.97
CA GLY A 10 -13.19 8.27 -10.20
C GLY A 10 -13.04 9.31 -11.32
N SER A 11 -12.80 10.59 -10.98
CA SER A 11 -12.82 11.68 -11.96
C SER A 11 -11.48 11.91 -12.68
N ALA A 12 -10.36 11.49 -12.09
CA ALA A 12 -9.04 11.61 -12.74
C ALA A 12 -8.84 10.56 -13.85
N VAL A 13 -9.46 9.39 -13.73
CA VAL A 13 -9.36 8.32 -14.74
C VAL A 13 -10.17 8.66 -16.00
N GLN A 14 -11.29 9.37 -15.85
CA GLN A 14 -12.21 9.65 -16.97
C GLN A 14 -11.75 10.79 -17.89
N LYS A 15 -10.80 11.62 -17.47
CA LYS A 15 -10.26 12.73 -18.28
C LYS A 15 -9.02 12.34 -19.10
N LEU A 16 -8.45 11.16 -18.86
CA LEU A 16 -7.33 10.60 -19.63
C LEU A 16 -7.80 9.71 -20.80
N THR A 17 -9.07 9.31 -20.84
CA THR A 17 -9.61 8.42 -21.89
C THR A 17 -10.06 9.16 -23.16
N GLY A 18 -10.28 10.49 -23.10
CA GLY A 18 -10.78 11.29 -24.23
C GLY A 18 -9.79 11.45 -25.40
N HIS A 19 -8.48 11.27 -25.16
CA HIS A 19 -7.45 11.24 -26.21
C HIS A 19 -7.02 9.81 -26.59
N GLN A 20 -7.63 8.80 -25.96
CA GLN A 20 -7.19 7.41 -26.05
C GLN A 20 -7.77 6.67 -27.26
N GLU A 21 -8.85 7.16 -27.87
CA GLU A 21 -9.42 6.51 -29.06
C GLU A 21 -8.47 6.55 -30.27
N GLN A 22 -7.61 7.56 -30.38
CA GLN A 22 -6.68 7.65 -31.51
C GLN A 22 -5.42 6.78 -31.32
N PHE A 23 -5.04 6.48 -30.07
CA PHE A 23 -3.89 5.63 -29.75
C PHE A 23 -4.23 4.14 -29.69
N VAL A 24 -5.49 3.78 -29.44
CA VAL A 24 -5.91 2.36 -29.33
C VAL A 24 -5.80 1.62 -30.68
N TRP A 25 -5.97 2.31 -31.82
CA TRP A 25 -5.83 1.68 -33.14
C TRP A 25 -4.37 1.41 -33.55
N GLU A 26 -3.39 2.09 -32.97
CA GLU A 26 -1.97 1.80 -33.22
C GLU A 26 -1.50 0.54 -32.49
N ALA A 27 -2.23 0.07 -31.47
CA ALA A 27 -1.89 -1.12 -30.71
C ALA A 27 -2.34 -2.45 -31.36
N GLU A 28 -3.13 -2.40 -32.43
CA GLU A 28 -3.68 -3.62 -33.05
C GLU A 28 -2.67 -4.38 -33.92
N PHE A 29 -1.61 -3.72 -34.39
CA PHE A 29 -0.65 -4.33 -35.29
C PHE A 29 0.78 -4.18 -34.78
N GLN A 30 1.45 -5.31 -34.59
CA GLN A 30 2.87 -5.35 -34.27
C GLN A 30 3.68 -5.42 -35.57
N ARG A 31 4.61 -4.49 -35.74
CA ARG A 31 5.57 -4.51 -36.84
C ARG A 31 6.59 -5.63 -36.60
N ALA A 32 6.76 -6.50 -37.58
CA ALA A 32 7.72 -7.59 -37.59
C ALA A 32 8.58 -7.50 -38.87
N PRO A 33 9.89 -7.76 -38.79
CA PRO A 33 10.74 -7.69 -39.97
C PRO A 33 10.49 -8.86 -40.93
N GLY A 34 10.34 -8.54 -42.22
CA GLY A 34 10.72 -9.40 -43.34
C GLY A 34 9.98 -10.70 -43.57
N PHE A 35 8.71 -10.84 -43.17
CA PHE A 35 7.91 -12.02 -43.55
C PHE A 35 7.08 -11.75 -44.80
N THR A 36 7.29 -12.51 -45.87
CA THR A 36 6.35 -12.57 -47.00
C THR A 36 5.38 -13.75 -46.84
N PRO A 37 4.14 -13.63 -47.35
CA PRO A 37 3.24 -14.77 -47.44
C PRO A 37 3.84 -15.86 -48.32
N GLY A 38 3.79 -17.11 -47.85
CA GLY A 38 4.14 -18.32 -48.61
C GLY A 38 3.49 -18.33 -49.99
N ALA A 39 4.21 -18.84 -50.99
CA ALA A 39 4.04 -18.51 -52.41
C ALA A 39 2.60 -18.53 -52.94
N ASP A 40 1.68 -19.40 -52.50
CA ASP A 40 0.42 -19.57 -53.24
C ASP A 40 -0.87 -19.84 -52.43
N SER A 41 -0.83 -19.96 -51.09
CA SER A 41 -2.02 -20.44 -50.35
C SER A 41 -2.65 -19.48 -49.34
N ASN A 42 -1.97 -18.41 -48.92
CA ASN A 42 -2.41 -17.59 -47.77
C ASN A 42 -2.58 -16.10 -48.08
N VAL A 43 -2.46 -15.67 -49.35
CA VAL A 43 -2.72 -14.28 -49.74
C VAL A 43 -4.20 -14.09 -49.98
N LEU A 44 -4.84 -13.21 -49.19
CA LEU A 44 -6.27 -12.94 -49.30
C LEU A 44 -6.57 -11.92 -50.39
N GLN A 45 -5.77 -10.85 -50.45
CA GLN A 45 -5.92 -9.77 -51.40
C GLN A 45 -4.58 -9.03 -51.52
N GLN A 46 -4.31 -8.47 -52.69
CA GLN A 46 -3.12 -7.67 -52.95
C GLN A 46 -3.47 -6.42 -53.78
N GLY A 47 -2.76 -5.33 -53.54
CA GLY A 47 -2.93 -4.10 -54.32
C GLY A 47 -2.15 -2.92 -53.75
N PRO A 48 -1.98 -1.85 -54.55
CA PRO A 48 -1.38 -0.61 -54.08
C PRO A 48 -2.38 0.14 -53.19
N MET A 49 -2.01 0.43 -51.94
CA MET A 49 -2.82 1.18 -50.98
C MET A 49 -1.95 1.87 -49.93
N THR A 50 -2.51 2.82 -49.19
CA THR A 50 -1.81 3.45 -48.05
C THR A 50 -1.80 2.53 -46.82
N LEU A 51 -0.89 2.76 -45.87
CA LEU A 51 -0.84 1.99 -44.62
C LEU A 51 -2.16 2.06 -43.82
N LYS A 52 -2.85 3.20 -43.88
CA LYS A 52 -4.15 3.41 -43.23
C LYS A 52 -5.23 2.53 -43.87
N GLU A 53 -5.30 2.52 -45.20
CA GLU A 53 -6.22 1.66 -45.95
C GLU A 53 -5.91 0.18 -45.74
N ALA A 54 -4.62 -0.18 -45.64
CA ALA A 54 -4.22 -1.55 -45.31
C ALA A 54 -4.75 -1.98 -43.94
N ARG A 55 -4.56 -1.18 -42.90
CA ARG A 55 -5.09 -1.49 -41.55
C ARG A 55 -6.62 -1.67 -41.58
N GLN A 56 -7.32 -0.73 -42.20
CA GLN A 56 -8.78 -0.79 -42.32
C GLN A 56 -9.24 -1.99 -43.16
N GLY A 57 -8.55 -2.28 -44.25
CA GLY A 57 -8.81 -3.42 -45.13
C GLY A 57 -8.66 -4.76 -44.41
N CYS A 58 -7.60 -4.91 -43.61
CA CYS A 58 -7.42 -6.11 -42.79
C CYS A 58 -8.54 -6.27 -41.76
N GLY A 59 -9.03 -5.18 -41.16
CA GLY A 59 -10.17 -5.20 -40.24
C GLY A 59 -11.48 -5.69 -40.88
N ASN A 60 -11.67 -5.43 -42.18
CA ASN A 60 -12.85 -5.86 -42.93
C ASN A 60 -12.77 -7.31 -43.44
N LEU A 61 -11.57 -7.92 -43.41
CA LEU A 61 -11.34 -9.28 -43.88
C LEU A 61 -11.37 -10.25 -42.69
N PRO A 62 -12.37 -11.16 -42.59
CA PRO A 62 -12.56 -12.00 -41.40
C PRO A 62 -11.39 -12.98 -41.15
N ALA A 63 -10.67 -13.35 -42.21
CA ALA A 63 -9.52 -14.24 -42.13
C ALA A 63 -8.18 -13.50 -42.00
N CYS A 64 -8.14 -12.15 -42.02
CA CYS A 64 -6.88 -11.41 -42.04
C CYS A 64 -6.16 -11.46 -40.68
N GLN A 65 -4.95 -12.01 -40.69
CA GLN A 65 -4.04 -12.02 -39.54
C GLN A 65 -3.01 -10.91 -39.58
N GLY A 66 -2.95 -10.16 -40.68
CA GLY A 66 -2.03 -9.08 -40.89
C GLY A 66 -1.74 -8.86 -42.36
N PHE A 67 -0.76 -8.02 -42.66
CA PHE A 67 -0.39 -7.70 -44.03
C PHE A 67 1.10 -7.42 -44.14
N THR A 68 1.64 -7.58 -45.36
CA THR A 68 3.03 -7.30 -45.67
C THR A 68 3.11 -6.12 -46.62
N VAL A 69 4.01 -5.19 -46.33
CA VAL A 69 4.37 -4.08 -47.21
C VAL A 69 5.65 -4.47 -47.95
N LEU A 70 5.64 -4.38 -49.29
CA LEU A 70 6.81 -4.68 -50.11
C LEU A 70 7.53 -3.37 -50.51
N GLY A 71 8.82 -3.27 -50.17
CA GLY A 71 9.67 -2.14 -50.52
C GLY A 71 9.68 -1.00 -49.50
N ALA A 72 10.65 -0.09 -49.66
CA ALA A 72 10.81 1.09 -48.81
C ALA A 72 9.71 2.13 -49.09
N GLY A 73 8.55 1.95 -48.44
CA GLY A 73 7.41 2.85 -48.55
C GLY A 73 7.70 4.23 -47.98
N GLY A 74 7.99 5.20 -48.85
CA GLY A 74 8.08 6.62 -48.51
C GLY A 74 6.73 7.18 -48.03
N ALA A 75 6.80 8.12 -47.09
CA ALA A 75 5.67 8.66 -46.33
C ALA A 75 4.58 9.31 -47.21
N GLY A 76 3.59 8.52 -47.64
CA GLY A 76 2.29 9.03 -48.11
C GLY A 76 1.79 8.48 -49.45
N GLY A 77 2.60 7.74 -50.21
CA GLY A 77 2.18 7.14 -51.47
C GLY A 77 1.49 5.78 -51.31
N PRO A 78 0.71 5.33 -52.32
CA PRO A 78 0.21 3.97 -52.36
C PRO A 78 1.37 2.98 -52.47
N ILE A 79 1.42 2.02 -51.54
CA ILE A 79 2.44 0.99 -51.43
C ILE A 79 1.83 -0.38 -51.74
N PRO A 80 2.58 -1.31 -52.36
CA PRO A 80 2.09 -2.65 -52.60
C PRO A 80 1.92 -3.39 -51.26
N VAL A 81 0.67 -3.75 -50.96
CA VAL A 81 0.29 -4.47 -49.74
C VAL A 81 -0.27 -5.83 -50.12
N ALA A 82 0.15 -6.86 -49.40
CA ALA A 82 -0.41 -8.21 -49.48
C ALA A 82 -1.02 -8.60 -48.12
N PHE A 83 -2.33 -8.87 -48.10
CA PHE A 83 -3.03 -9.34 -46.90
C PHE A 83 -2.81 -10.82 -46.69
N VAL A 84 -2.51 -11.20 -45.46
CA VAL A 84 -2.11 -12.56 -45.10
C VAL A 84 -3.14 -13.19 -44.17
N GLY A 85 -3.68 -14.34 -44.58
CA GLY A 85 -4.64 -15.11 -43.80
C GLY A 85 -4.00 -16.01 -42.74
N ALA A 86 -2.73 -16.38 -42.92
CA ALA A 86 -1.93 -17.13 -41.96
C ALA A 86 -0.44 -16.89 -42.21
N TRP A 87 0.31 -16.66 -41.13
CA TRP A 87 1.77 -16.51 -41.19
C TRP A 87 2.43 -17.89 -41.35
N GLY A 88 3.43 -17.98 -42.24
CA GLY A 88 4.22 -19.20 -42.43
C GLY A 88 5.13 -19.49 -41.24
N ALA A 89 5.73 -20.67 -41.22
CA ALA A 89 6.72 -21.03 -40.20
C ALA A 89 7.95 -20.08 -40.29
N PRO A 90 8.63 -19.81 -39.17
CA PRO A 90 9.85 -19.03 -39.18
C PRO A 90 10.90 -19.69 -40.10
N GLY A 91 11.39 -18.97 -41.11
CA GLY A 91 12.56 -19.38 -41.90
C GLY A 91 12.33 -19.71 -43.38
N GLU A 92 11.10 -19.90 -43.85
CA GLU A 92 10.89 -20.28 -45.26
C GLU A 92 10.98 -19.10 -46.25
N GLN A 93 10.68 -17.86 -45.86
CA GLN A 93 10.65 -16.72 -46.80
C GLN A 93 10.92 -15.38 -46.12
N PHE A 94 12.15 -15.19 -45.65
CA PHE A 94 12.58 -13.89 -45.14
C PHE A 94 12.96 -12.95 -46.30
N ARG A 95 12.33 -11.78 -46.38
CA ARG A 95 12.71 -10.70 -47.29
C ARG A 95 13.15 -9.47 -46.50
N PRO A 96 14.43 -9.05 -46.56
CA PRO A 96 14.92 -7.92 -45.78
C PRO A 96 14.29 -6.57 -46.20
N ASP A 97 13.71 -6.51 -47.39
CA ASP A 97 13.03 -5.34 -47.97
C ASP A 97 11.52 -5.30 -47.68
N ALA A 98 11.00 -6.27 -46.92
CA ALA A 98 9.58 -6.36 -46.58
C ALA A 98 9.33 -6.05 -45.11
N GLU A 99 8.18 -5.45 -44.82
CA GLU A 99 7.72 -5.20 -43.45
C GLU A 99 6.37 -5.85 -43.22
N ALA A 100 6.30 -6.74 -42.23
CA ALA A 100 5.08 -7.40 -41.83
C ALA A 100 4.40 -6.62 -40.70
N PHE A 101 3.10 -6.45 -40.80
CA PHE A 101 2.24 -5.92 -39.74
C PHE A 101 1.31 -7.04 -39.30
N GLN A 102 1.64 -7.67 -38.18
CA GLN A 102 0.87 -8.78 -37.64
C GLN A 102 -0.20 -8.22 -36.71
N ARG A 103 -1.44 -8.66 -36.89
CA ARG A 103 -2.51 -8.33 -35.96
C ARG A 103 -2.16 -8.97 -34.61
N VAL A 104 -1.98 -8.15 -33.58
CA VAL A 104 -1.84 -8.62 -32.21
C VAL A 104 -3.18 -9.26 -31.87
N ARG A 105 -3.22 -10.60 -31.95
CA ARG A 105 -4.40 -11.31 -31.47
C ARG A 105 -4.51 -10.97 -29.98
N PRO A 106 -5.67 -10.48 -29.50
CA PRO A 106 -5.86 -10.38 -28.07
C PRO A 106 -5.54 -11.77 -27.50
N GLN A 107 -4.51 -11.86 -26.66
CA GLN A 107 -4.20 -13.12 -26.00
C GLN A 107 -5.48 -13.53 -25.30
N ARG A 108 -6.08 -14.63 -25.75
CA ARG A 108 -7.28 -15.14 -25.10
C ARG A 108 -6.82 -15.61 -23.74
N LEU A 109 -7.14 -14.82 -22.73
CA LEU A 109 -6.89 -15.16 -21.33
C LEU A 109 -7.44 -16.57 -21.11
N SER A 110 -6.56 -17.51 -20.77
CA SER A 110 -6.97 -18.88 -20.50
C SER A 110 -7.98 -18.87 -19.35
N THR A 111 -8.98 -19.75 -19.37
CA THR A 111 -9.94 -19.86 -18.26
C THR A 111 -9.22 -20.07 -16.93
N ILE A 112 -8.12 -20.83 -16.94
CA ILE A 112 -7.30 -21.06 -15.74
C ILE A 112 -6.64 -19.75 -15.29
N GLU A 113 -6.05 -18.97 -16.21
CA GLU A 113 -5.46 -17.67 -15.88
C GLU A 113 -6.53 -16.72 -15.31
N ALA A 114 -7.71 -16.66 -15.93
CA ALA A 114 -8.82 -15.84 -15.46
C ALA A 114 -9.27 -16.23 -14.04
N VAL A 115 -9.40 -17.54 -13.76
CA VAL A 115 -9.75 -18.05 -12.44
C VAL A 115 -8.66 -17.72 -11.42
N LEU A 116 -7.38 -17.90 -11.77
CA LEU A 116 -6.25 -17.56 -10.90
C LEU A 116 -6.26 -16.06 -10.57
N PHE A 117 -6.39 -15.18 -11.57
CA PHE A 117 -6.49 -13.74 -11.36
C PHE A 117 -7.64 -13.37 -10.42
N LEU A 118 -8.81 -14.00 -10.58
CA LEU A 118 -9.96 -13.77 -9.71
C LEU A 118 -9.66 -14.18 -8.26
N VAL A 119 -9.10 -15.38 -8.04
CA VAL A 119 -8.77 -15.89 -6.71
C VAL A 119 -7.74 -14.99 -6.02
N PHE A 120 -6.64 -14.66 -6.71
CA PHE A 120 -5.62 -13.75 -6.18
C PHE A 120 -6.18 -12.36 -5.86
N SER A 121 -7.10 -11.85 -6.69
CA SER A 121 -7.76 -10.56 -6.45
C SER A 121 -8.61 -10.61 -5.19
N VAL A 122 -9.42 -11.65 -4.99
CA VAL A 122 -10.24 -11.82 -3.78
C VAL A 122 -9.35 -11.95 -2.53
N MET A 123 -8.31 -12.77 -2.58
CA MET A 123 -7.36 -12.90 -1.47
C MET A 123 -6.68 -11.59 -1.13
N THR A 124 -6.24 -10.83 -2.14
CA THR A 124 -5.61 -9.51 -1.97
C THR A 124 -6.59 -8.51 -1.34
N CYS A 125 -7.85 -8.50 -1.77
CA CYS A 125 -8.89 -7.66 -1.18
C CYS A 125 -9.12 -7.98 0.29
N VAL A 126 -9.21 -9.27 0.65
CA VAL A 126 -9.37 -9.70 2.06
C VAL A 126 -8.16 -9.29 2.89
N ALA A 127 -6.94 -9.56 2.43
CA ALA A 127 -5.71 -9.17 3.11
C ALA A 127 -5.62 -7.65 3.30
N THR A 128 -5.96 -6.88 2.27
CA THR A 128 -5.99 -5.41 2.31
C THR A 128 -7.00 -4.91 3.34
N LEU A 129 -8.20 -5.48 3.39
CA LEU A 129 -9.21 -5.12 4.39
C LEU A 129 -8.72 -5.40 5.82
N LEU A 130 -8.16 -6.58 6.08
CA LEU A 130 -7.62 -6.93 7.39
C LEU A 130 -6.46 -6.01 7.80
N LEU A 131 -5.57 -5.68 6.87
CA LEU A 131 -4.48 -4.75 7.12
C LEU A 131 -4.99 -3.33 7.41
N LEU A 132 -6.01 -2.87 6.69
CA LEU A 132 -6.65 -1.58 6.96
C LEU A 132 -7.29 -1.54 8.35
N LEU A 133 -7.93 -2.63 8.79
CA LEU A 133 -8.47 -2.73 10.14
C LEU A 133 -7.36 -2.68 11.20
N LEU A 134 -6.24 -3.37 10.97
CA LEU A 134 -5.08 -3.31 11.85
C LEU A 134 -4.52 -1.88 11.94
N VAL A 135 -4.30 -1.23 10.80
CA VAL A 135 -3.82 0.16 10.73
C VAL A 135 -4.82 1.11 11.40
N ALA A 136 -6.12 0.91 11.22
CA ALA A 136 -7.14 1.71 11.88
C ALA A 136 -7.16 1.53 13.41
N GLY A 137 -6.84 0.33 13.90
CA GLY A 137 -6.71 0.05 15.33
C GLY A 137 -5.44 0.64 15.95
N HIS A 138 -4.30 0.56 15.25
CA HIS A 138 -3.01 1.01 15.78
C HIS A 138 -2.66 2.47 15.46
N GLY A 139 -3.23 3.05 14.41
CA GLY A 139 -2.98 4.43 14.01
C GLY A 139 -3.23 5.44 15.14
N PRO A 140 -4.42 5.43 15.78
CA PRO A 140 -4.69 6.29 16.94
C PRO A 140 -3.73 6.07 18.11
N LEU A 141 -3.28 4.82 18.32
CA LEU A 141 -2.37 4.47 19.41
C LEU A 141 -0.99 5.13 19.22
N ILE A 142 -0.44 5.07 18.00
CA ILE A 142 0.83 5.74 17.66
C ILE A 142 0.69 7.26 17.80
N LEU A 143 -0.41 7.85 17.30
CA LEU A 143 -0.65 9.30 17.40
C LEU A 143 -0.77 9.80 18.84
N LEU A 144 -1.18 8.92 19.76
CA LEU A 144 -1.31 9.22 21.17
C LEU A 144 -0.10 8.79 21.98
N ASN A 145 0.92 8.16 21.39
CA ASN A 145 2.02 7.47 22.07
C ASN A 145 1.54 6.51 23.17
N LYS A 146 0.61 5.62 22.81
CA LYS A 146 0.12 4.54 23.69
C LYS A 146 0.35 3.18 23.07
N THR A 147 0.64 2.20 23.90
CA THR A 147 0.57 0.78 23.53
C THR A 147 -0.87 0.26 23.61
N THR A 148 -1.13 -0.90 23.01
CA THR A 148 -2.42 -1.60 23.16
C THR A 148 -2.70 -2.02 24.60
N ILE A 149 -1.65 -2.30 25.39
CA ILE A 149 -1.78 -2.64 26.81
C ILE A 149 -2.23 -1.40 27.60
N GLU A 150 -1.56 -0.27 27.41
CA GLU A 150 -1.88 0.98 28.10
C GLU A 150 -3.26 1.55 27.75
N TYR A 151 -3.72 1.30 26.52
CA TYR A 151 -5.08 1.68 26.12
C TYR A 151 -6.17 1.02 27.00
N ASN A 152 -5.88 -0.13 27.60
CA ASN A 152 -6.81 -0.85 28.47
C ASN A 152 -6.76 -0.41 29.95
N TYR A 153 -5.86 0.51 30.33
CA TYR A 153 -5.81 1.01 31.69
C TYR A 153 -6.94 2.00 31.98
N ALA A 154 -7.43 2.00 33.22
CA ALA A 154 -8.49 2.92 33.68
C ALA A 154 -7.99 4.37 33.84
N VAL A 155 -6.67 4.58 33.91
CA VAL A 155 -6.06 5.91 34.05
C VAL A 155 -6.25 6.70 32.76
N LYS A 156 -6.89 7.87 32.87
CA LYS A 156 -7.37 8.65 31.73
C LYS A 156 -6.26 9.41 31.00
N GLU A 157 -5.21 9.80 31.71
CA GLU A 157 -4.09 10.61 31.19
C GLU A 157 -2.93 9.75 30.70
N ASN A 158 -2.32 10.14 29.58
CA ASN A 158 -1.16 9.44 29.04
C ASN A 158 0.15 10.08 29.53
N PRO A 159 0.95 9.41 30.37
CA PRO A 159 2.23 9.97 30.82
C PRO A 159 3.31 10.02 29.73
N TYR A 160 3.10 9.38 28.57
CA TYR A 160 4.05 9.32 27.46
C TYR A 160 3.68 10.24 26.29
N ASP A 161 2.56 10.96 26.35
CA ASP A 161 2.23 11.93 25.31
C ASP A 161 3.32 13.02 25.27
N CYS A 162 3.88 13.30 24.11
CA CYS A 162 4.91 14.33 23.91
C CYS A 162 4.31 15.70 23.58
N GLY A 163 3.00 15.89 23.83
CA GLY A 163 2.28 17.14 23.61
C GLY A 163 1.90 17.39 22.14
N SER A 164 2.42 16.62 21.19
CA SER A 164 2.01 16.68 19.78
C SER A 164 2.00 15.30 19.12
N LYS A 165 1.06 15.11 18.19
CA LYS A 165 0.91 13.84 17.45
C LYS A 165 2.15 13.49 16.63
N PHE A 166 2.83 14.50 16.07
CA PHE A 166 4.07 14.26 15.32
C PHE A 166 5.20 13.84 16.24
N ALA A 167 5.39 14.51 17.39
CA ALA A 167 6.38 14.09 18.38
C ALA A 167 6.13 12.65 18.86
N ASN A 168 4.88 12.26 19.02
CA ASN A 168 4.49 10.88 19.37
C ASN A 168 4.88 9.86 18.29
N VAL A 169 4.67 10.19 17.01
CA VAL A 169 5.08 9.32 15.89
C VAL A 169 6.61 9.22 15.81
N GLU A 170 7.32 10.33 16.02
CA GLU A 170 8.80 10.35 16.00
C GLU A 170 9.41 9.49 17.11
N GLN A 171 8.73 9.24 18.23
CA GLN A 171 9.19 8.27 19.24
C GLN A 171 9.29 6.85 18.67
N THR A 172 8.46 6.49 17.69
CA THR A 172 8.46 5.15 17.07
C THR A 172 9.37 5.10 15.85
N PHE A 173 9.29 6.11 14.98
CA PHE A 173 9.99 6.12 13.68
C PHE A 173 11.30 6.93 13.69
N GLY A 174 11.72 7.49 14.83
CA GLY A 174 12.82 8.44 14.89
C GLY A 174 12.46 9.79 14.28
N ARG A 175 13.46 10.67 14.11
CA ARG A 175 13.26 11.95 13.41
C ARG A 175 12.78 11.73 11.99
N ILE A 176 11.94 12.63 11.47
CA ILE A 176 11.41 12.53 10.10
C ILE A 176 12.56 12.41 9.08
N GLY A 177 12.53 11.34 8.29
CA GLY A 177 13.53 11.02 7.27
C GLY A 177 13.03 10.05 6.21
N LEU A 178 13.90 9.70 5.25
CA LEU A 178 13.56 8.73 4.18
C LEU A 178 13.44 7.29 4.71
N ASP A 179 14.07 7.02 5.85
CA ASP A 179 14.00 5.78 6.60
C ASP A 179 12.58 5.46 7.10
N TRP A 180 11.68 6.45 7.21
CA TRP A 180 10.26 6.21 7.52
C TRP A 180 9.53 5.36 6.48
N LEU A 181 10.02 5.35 5.24
CA LEU A 181 9.42 4.59 4.14
C LEU A 181 10.03 3.19 3.99
N LEU A 182 11.07 2.88 4.75
CA LEU A 182 11.84 1.65 4.62
C LEU A 182 11.67 0.80 5.89
N PRO A 183 11.60 -0.53 5.77
CA PRO A 183 11.56 -1.42 6.92
C PRO A 183 12.96 -1.61 7.53
N VAL A 184 13.57 -0.50 7.96
CA VAL A 184 14.91 -0.45 8.58
C VAL A 184 14.81 0.25 9.93
N GLU A 185 15.81 0.02 10.78
CA GLU A 185 15.94 0.76 12.03
C GLU A 185 16.09 2.26 11.73
N PRO A 186 15.41 3.16 12.47
CA PRO A 186 15.52 4.59 12.25
C PRO A 186 16.97 5.05 12.35
N TRP A 187 17.40 5.94 11.45
CA TRP A 187 18.77 6.46 11.47
C TRP A 187 19.01 7.44 12.62
N GLN A 188 17.95 8.04 13.15
CA GLN A 188 17.98 9.00 14.25
C GLN A 188 16.92 8.64 15.29
N LEU A 189 17.17 7.57 16.04
CA LEU A 189 16.32 7.18 17.18
C LEU A 189 16.25 8.31 18.23
N LEU A 190 15.04 8.55 18.74
CA LEU A 190 14.79 9.50 19.84
C LEU A 190 14.75 8.82 21.22
N THR A 191 14.54 7.50 21.25
CA THR A 191 14.38 6.70 22.46
C THR A 191 15.28 5.48 22.40
N ASP A 192 15.77 5.03 23.55
CA ASP A 192 16.58 3.81 23.70
C ASP A 192 15.71 2.54 23.88
N GLY A 193 14.38 2.70 23.92
CA GLY A 193 13.43 1.62 24.16
C GLY A 193 13.39 1.13 25.62
N ILE A 194 14.16 1.72 26.52
CA ILE A 194 14.22 1.39 27.95
C ILE A 194 13.56 2.49 28.76
N ALA A 195 13.89 3.75 28.48
CA ALA A 195 13.38 4.92 29.16
C ALA A 195 12.76 5.90 28.15
N TYR A 196 11.48 6.19 28.34
CA TYR A 196 10.77 7.17 27.54
C TYR A 196 10.75 8.52 28.27
N PRO A 197 10.95 9.65 27.57
CA PRO A 197 10.87 10.96 28.21
C PRO A 197 9.47 11.12 28.81
N PRO A 198 9.36 11.43 30.11
CA PRO A 198 8.07 11.67 30.71
C PRO A 198 7.46 12.93 30.11
N TYR A 199 6.12 12.95 29.94
CA TYR A 199 5.42 14.21 29.74
C TYR A 199 5.72 15.11 30.94
N ILE A 200 6.58 16.11 30.75
CA ILE A 200 6.83 17.15 31.74
C ILE A 200 5.67 18.12 31.58
N ASP A 201 4.58 17.83 32.28
CA ASP A 201 3.52 18.80 32.42
C ASP A 201 4.11 19.92 33.28
N GLU A 202 4.50 21.05 32.66
CA GLU A 202 4.94 22.24 33.39
C GLU A 202 3.91 22.66 34.45
N HIS A 203 2.64 22.25 34.28
CA HIS A 203 1.56 22.42 35.24
C HIS A 203 1.72 21.63 36.55
N LEU A 204 2.39 20.47 36.56
CA LEU A 204 2.66 19.71 37.80
C LEU A 204 3.76 20.36 38.67
N GLY A 205 4.60 21.23 38.09
CA GLY A 205 5.57 22.04 38.82
C GLY A 205 4.92 23.10 39.74
N THR A 206 3.63 23.38 39.55
CA THR A 206 2.90 24.38 40.35
C THR A 206 2.37 23.82 41.68
N MET A 207 2.26 22.49 41.81
CA MET A 207 1.95 21.84 43.08
C MET A 207 3.27 21.55 43.78
N GLY A 208 3.81 22.54 44.51
CA GLY A 208 5.13 22.57 45.16
C GLY A 208 5.44 21.52 46.23
N GLY A 209 4.96 20.29 46.07
CA GLY A 209 5.46 19.11 46.76
C GLY A 209 6.65 18.54 46.00
N SER A 210 7.74 18.28 46.72
CA SER A 210 8.97 17.66 46.24
C SER A 210 8.72 16.30 45.57
N LEU A 211 8.31 16.31 44.30
CA LEU A 211 8.39 15.20 43.35
C LEU A 211 9.82 15.05 42.79
N GLU A 212 10.83 15.53 43.53
CA GLU A 212 12.23 15.50 43.10
C GLU A 212 12.75 14.07 42.95
N THR A 213 12.16 13.09 43.66
CA THR A 213 12.57 11.69 43.55
C THR A 213 11.87 11.00 42.36
N PRO A 214 12.61 10.22 41.55
CA PRO A 214 12.02 9.33 40.52
C PRO A 214 10.90 8.44 41.07
N GLU A 215 11.06 7.94 42.30
CA GLU A 215 10.11 7.06 42.99
C GLU A 215 8.82 7.78 43.35
N GLY A 216 8.89 9.05 43.77
CA GLY A 216 7.71 9.86 44.06
C GLY A 216 6.85 10.10 42.81
N ARG A 217 7.51 10.36 41.67
CA ARG A 217 6.85 10.50 40.36
C ARG A 217 6.21 9.20 39.89
N TRP A 218 6.90 8.07 40.09
CA TRP A 218 6.36 6.75 39.75
C TRP A 218 5.15 6.40 40.64
N ALA A 219 5.26 6.57 41.96
CA ALA A 219 4.19 6.26 42.91
C ALA A 219 2.94 7.10 42.68
N ALA A 220 3.11 8.40 42.38
CA ALA A 220 2.00 9.28 42.02
C ALA A 220 1.29 8.83 40.73
N ARG A 221 2.02 8.39 39.70
CA ARG A 221 1.44 7.92 38.42
C ARG A 221 0.62 6.65 38.56
N TYR A 222 1.09 5.70 39.36
CA TYR A 222 0.44 4.40 39.52
C TYR A 222 -0.46 4.34 40.76
N CYS A 223 -0.71 5.48 41.41
CA CYS A 223 -1.43 5.57 42.69
C CYS A 223 -0.91 4.55 43.72
N VAL A 224 0.39 4.25 43.69
CA VAL A 224 1.01 3.34 44.63
C VAL A 224 1.11 4.10 45.94
N GLN A 225 0.37 3.67 46.96
CA GLN A 225 0.49 4.27 48.27
C GLN A 225 1.96 4.14 48.72
N PRO A 226 2.61 5.22 49.16
CA PRO A 226 3.95 5.11 49.71
C PRO A 226 3.91 4.08 50.85
N PRO A 227 4.98 3.29 51.04
CA PRO A 227 5.04 2.39 52.18
C PRO A 227 4.76 3.21 53.43
N LYS A 228 3.77 2.77 54.21
CA LYS A 228 3.38 3.47 55.45
C LYS A 228 4.64 3.75 56.26
N PRO A 229 4.80 4.98 56.80
CA PRO A 229 5.98 5.31 57.59
C PRO A 229 6.25 4.21 58.62
N GLN A 230 7.50 3.78 58.77
CA GLN A 230 7.85 2.67 59.68
C GLN A 230 7.29 2.86 61.10
N ALA A 231 7.09 4.11 61.54
CA ALA A 231 6.42 4.43 62.81
C ALA A 231 4.98 3.88 62.89
N GLU A 232 4.23 3.90 61.79
CA GLU A 232 2.88 3.33 61.71
C GLU A 232 2.92 1.79 61.66
N LEU A 233 3.93 1.23 60.98
CA LEU A 233 4.17 -0.22 60.96
C LEU A 233 4.55 -0.77 62.35
N GLN A 234 5.36 -0.03 63.11
CA GLN A 234 5.68 -0.36 64.51
C GLN A 234 4.46 -0.23 65.43
N THR A 235 3.54 0.69 65.12
CA THR A 235 2.27 0.82 65.86
C THR A 235 1.32 -0.34 65.53
N MET A 236 1.26 -0.80 64.27
CA MET A 236 0.51 -2.01 63.89
C MET A 236 1.11 -3.28 64.48
N LEU A 237 2.44 -3.39 64.54
CA LEU A 237 3.14 -4.52 65.17
C LEU A 237 3.04 -4.54 66.70
N ARG A 238 2.60 -3.44 67.34
CA ARG A 238 2.30 -3.39 68.78
C ARG A 238 0.87 -3.78 69.13
N VAL A 239 0.00 -4.01 68.13
CA VAL A 239 -1.32 -4.60 68.39
C VAL A 239 -1.09 -6.07 68.74
N GLY A 240 -1.24 -6.40 70.02
CA GLY A 240 -1.00 -7.73 70.57
C GLY A 240 -1.81 -8.86 69.88
N PRO A 241 -1.44 -10.13 70.11
CA PRO A 241 -1.87 -11.30 69.34
C PRO A 241 -3.38 -11.63 69.33
N ASP A 242 -4.22 -10.85 70.00
CA ASP A 242 -5.60 -11.23 70.31
C ASP A 242 -6.68 -10.63 69.37
N ARG A 243 -6.30 -10.04 68.23
CA ARG A 243 -7.28 -9.62 67.20
C ARG A 243 -7.05 -10.33 65.87
N PRO A 244 -7.99 -11.17 65.39
CA PRO A 244 -7.91 -11.75 64.06
C PRO A 244 -8.02 -10.64 63.02
N LEU A 245 -6.93 -10.39 62.28
CA LEU A 245 -6.91 -9.46 61.15
C LEU A 245 -7.74 -10.07 60.01
N GLY A 246 -8.94 -9.54 59.80
CA GLY A 246 -9.74 -9.85 58.62
C GLY A 246 -9.00 -9.41 57.36
N PHE A 247 -8.64 -10.36 56.50
CA PHE A 247 -7.85 -10.18 55.26
C PHE A 247 -8.51 -9.28 54.20
N ALA A 248 -9.73 -8.77 54.45
CA ALA A 248 -10.59 -8.16 53.46
C ALA A 248 -10.37 -6.64 53.22
N GLN A 249 -9.48 -5.97 53.96
CA GLN A 249 -9.36 -4.50 53.91
C GLN A 249 -8.16 -3.92 53.14
N LEU A 250 -7.26 -4.76 52.60
CA LEU A 250 -6.02 -4.25 51.99
C LEU A 250 -6.13 -3.80 50.53
N PHE A 251 -7.27 -3.98 49.86
CA PHE A 251 -7.42 -3.68 48.43
C PHE A 251 -8.72 -2.93 48.07
N SER A 252 -9.12 -1.94 48.87
CA SER A 252 -10.16 -1.00 48.45
C SER A 252 -9.51 0.27 47.90
N CYS A 253 -9.31 0.33 46.58
CA CYS A 253 -9.17 1.61 45.89
C CYS A 253 -10.59 2.14 45.68
N SER A 254 -10.99 3.15 46.45
CA SER A 254 -12.23 3.89 46.17
C SER A 254 -12.04 4.69 44.88
N SER A 255 -12.92 4.42 43.92
CA SER A 255 -13.04 5.08 42.62
C SER A 255 -13.42 6.55 42.71
#